data_AF-A0A1H5FVT7-F1
#
_entry.id   AF-A0A1H5FVT7-F1
#
_cell.length_a   1.000
_cell.length_b   1.000
_cell.length_c   1.000
_cell.angle_alpha   90.00
_cell.angle_beta   90.00
_cell.angle_gamma   90.00
#
_symmetry.space_group_name_H-M   'P 1'
#
loop_
_entity.id
_entity.type
_entity.pdbx_description
1 polymer ?
#
loop_
_entity_poly.entity_id
_entity_poly.type
_entity_poly.pdbx_seq_one_letter_code
_entity_poly.pdbx_strand_id
1 'polypeptide(L)'
;MHDLTPESQSAPQPAEARALWRFLTADPDDWPRLAPKVTEEVGADTLQRIVRATLTRIGEPGTVTDSPDGLIVSGSRGKVRAWAQVAPGGELGALRIEGARYTPPRRRLRLPAAVTWAAYLTLVTVWNVLTVWTAADRASWLGDMATLAAFYVIVEGCGAPAQQPRLLRRTVEAGALAALASAWRLPELPYGQGALRLAAGLALLAGSLWLVTAARRHRWRTSLSRPLRFPLVGTWYIVQGGGRVLNHHAQVPEQRGALDLVALGTLGTRTRRGRDLGAYAAYGSPVHSPCDGRVTSAADTVQDQKPGEIRYQPPYGNHVFIDTGREIVKLAHLRPGSVTVAKGDTVHAGQLLGEVGNTGNTTEPHLHIHAERDGLGLDLEFTDLPERLYRGRTIRA
;
A
#
# COMPACT_ATOMS: atom_id res chain seq x y z
N MET A 1 40.63 5.29 -41.80
CA MET A 1 41.13 5.54 -40.43
C MET A 1 39.90 5.50 -39.53
N HIS A 2 39.69 4.35 -38.88
CA HIS A 2 38.50 4.09 -38.07
C HIS A 2 38.55 4.95 -36.80
N ASP A 3 37.54 5.79 -36.63
CA ASP A 3 37.33 6.57 -35.42
C ASP A 3 36.67 5.65 -34.37
N LEU A 4 37.44 5.29 -33.36
CA LEU A 4 37.00 4.46 -32.23
C LEU A 4 36.16 5.34 -31.30
N THR A 5 34.85 5.14 -31.31
CA THR A 5 33.97 5.66 -30.25
C THR A 5 34.45 5.13 -28.90
N PRO A 6 34.58 5.97 -27.86
CA PRO A 6 35.04 5.53 -26.56
C PRO A 6 34.02 4.55 -25.96
N GLU A 7 34.53 3.40 -25.52
CA GLU A 7 33.81 2.41 -24.74
C GLU A 7 32.97 3.11 -23.68
N SER A 8 31.65 2.85 -23.70
CA SER A 8 30.76 3.23 -22.62
C SER A 8 31.27 2.54 -21.36
N GLN A 9 31.96 3.27 -20.49
CA GLN A 9 32.28 2.82 -19.14
C GLN A 9 30.95 2.50 -18.46
N SER A 10 30.64 1.21 -18.36
CA SER A 10 29.46 0.74 -17.67
C SER A 10 29.55 1.23 -16.23
N ALA A 11 28.49 1.87 -15.74
CA ALA A 11 28.44 2.31 -14.35
C ALA A 11 28.82 1.12 -13.44
N PRO A 12 29.64 1.34 -12.39
CA PRO A 12 30.07 0.26 -11.52
C PRO A 12 28.85 -0.48 -10.98
N GLN A 13 28.82 -1.79 -11.22
CA GLN A 13 27.73 -2.67 -10.78
C GLN A 13 27.52 -2.50 -9.26
N PRO A 14 26.29 -2.48 -8.73
CA PRO A 14 26.07 -2.37 -7.29
C PRO A 14 26.75 -3.52 -6.53
N ALA A 15 27.15 -3.26 -5.28
CA ALA A 15 27.79 -4.28 -4.44
C ALA A 15 26.88 -5.50 -4.25
N GLU A 16 25.58 -5.25 -4.10
CA GLU A 16 24.52 -6.24 -3.96
C GLU A 16 24.41 -7.14 -5.19
N ALA A 17 24.51 -6.56 -6.38
CA ALA A 17 24.49 -7.31 -7.63
C ALA A 17 25.71 -8.23 -7.76
N ARG A 18 26.90 -7.74 -7.41
CA ARG A 18 28.13 -8.57 -7.39
C ARG A 18 28.06 -9.69 -6.35
N ALA A 19 27.65 -9.38 -5.12
CA ALA A 19 27.55 -10.36 -4.04
C ALA A 19 26.53 -11.46 -4.38
N LEU A 20 25.36 -11.07 -4.92
CA LEU A 20 24.35 -12.02 -5.36
C LEU A 20 24.84 -12.89 -6.51
N TRP A 21 25.49 -12.31 -7.52
CA TRP A 21 26.06 -13.09 -8.62
C TRP A 21 27.06 -14.13 -8.08
N ARG A 22 28.02 -13.71 -7.24
CA ARG A 22 29.01 -14.61 -6.62
C ARG A 22 28.34 -15.73 -5.83
N PHE A 23 27.31 -15.42 -5.03
CA PHE A 23 26.58 -16.41 -4.26
C PHE A 23 25.90 -17.47 -5.14
N LEU A 24 25.28 -17.05 -6.25
CA LEU A 24 24.55 -17.94 -7.16
C LEU A 24 25.47 -18.83 -8.02
N THR A 25 26.71 -18.41 -8.26
CA THR A 25 27.69 -19.14 -9.08
C THR A 25 28.73 -19.89 -8.26
N ALA A 26 28.79 -19.69 -6.95
CA ALA A 26 29.75 -20.34 -6.07
C ALA A 26 29.39 -21.82 -5.84
N ASP A 27 30.41 -22.59 -5.48
CA ASP A 27 30.21 -23.91 -4.91
C ASP A 27 29.41 -23.77 -3.59
N PRO A 28 28.42 -24.63 -3.30
CA PRO A 28 27.70 -24.61 -2.03
C PRO A 28 28.60 -24.60 -0.78
N ASP A 29 29.80 -25.18 -0.85
CA ASP A 29 30.78 -25.19 0.24
C ASP A 29 31.34 -23.80 0.57
N ASP A 30 31.27 -22.85 -0.37
CA ASP A 30 31.68 -21.44 -0.18
C ASP A 30 30.60 -20.58 0.48
N TRP A 31 29.34 -21.03 0.55
CA TRP A 31 28.24 -20.21 1.07
C TRP A 31 28.41 -19.74 2.52
N PRO A 32 28.92 -20.55 3.47
CA PRO A 32 29.20 -20.07 4.83
C PRO A 32 30.13 -18.86 4.88
N ARG A 33 31.01 -18.71 3.87
CA ARG A 33 31.93 -17.56 3.76
C ARG A 33 31.31 -16.39 2.99
N LEU A 34 30.53 -16.66 1.94
CA LEU A 34 29.94 -15.63 1.11
C LEU A 34 28.69 -14.99 1.71
N ALA A 35 27.94 -15.74 2.53
CA ALA A 35 26.65 -15.35 3.08
C ALA A 35 26.41 -15.99 4.47
N PRO A 36 27.33 -15.81 5.44
CA PRO A 36 27.33 -16.55 6.72
C PRO A 36 25.97 -16.53 7.42
N LYS A 37 25.39 -15.33 7.59
CA LYS A 37 24.08 -15.14 8.23
C LYS A 37 22.94 -15.81 7.47
N VAL A 38 22.94 -15.72 6.14
CA VAL A 38 21.91 -16.34 5.31
C VAL A 38 22.02 -17.87 5.38
N THR A 39 23.23 -18.41 5.39
CA THR A 39 23.49 -19.84 5.52
C THR A 39 23.06 -20.38 6.88
N GLU A 40 23.35 -19.65 7.96
CA GLU A 40 22.93 -20.01 9.31
C GLU A 40 21.40 -19.99 9.46
N GLU A 41 20.72 -18.95 8.99
CA GLU A 41 19.27 -18.79 9.17
C GLU A 41 18.43 -19.72 8.28
N VAL A 42 18.88 -19.99 7.05
CA VAL A 42 18.10 -20.75 6.05
C VAL A 42 18.50 -22.23 6.01
N GLY A 43 19.76 -22.53 6.31
CA GLY A 43 20.35 -23.87 6.18
C GLY A 43 20.79 -24.21 4.74
N ALA A 44 21.90 -24.93 4.63
CA ALA A 44 22.55 -25.27 3.36
C ALA A 44 21.62 -26.01 2.39
N ASP A 45 20.89 -27.02 2.84
CA ASP A 45 19.97 -27.82 1.99
C ASP A 45 18.85 -26.97 1.38
N THR A 46 18.29 -26.05 2.16
CA THR A 46 17.23 -25.15 1.70
C THR A 46 17.79 -24.15 0.71
N LEU A 47 18.98 -23.58 0.98
CA LEU A 47 19.66 -22.73 0.01
C LEU A 47 19.96 -23.46 -1.29
N GLN A 48 20.40 -24.71 -1.22
CA GLN A 48 20.65 -25.52 -2.41
C GLN A 48 19.38 -25.76 -3.23
N ARG A 49 18.26 -26.03 -2.58
CA ARG A 49 16.95 -26.12 -3.26
C ARG A 49 16.55 -24.78 -3.89
N ILE A 50 16.74 -23.66 -3.21
CA ILE A 50 16.41 -22.32 -3.71
C ILE A 50 17.27 -21.98 -4.94
N VAL A 51 18.59 -22.15 -4.85
CA VAL A 51 19.53 -21.85 -5.95
C VAL A 51 19.25 -22.78 -7.12
N ARG A 52 19.14 -24.09 -6.91
CA ARG A 52 18.80 -25.06 -7.97
C ARG A 52 17.48 -24.71 -8.65
N ALA A 53 16.42 -24.41 -7.89
CA ALA A 53 15.14 -24.01 -8.47
C ALA A 53 15.27 -22.71 -9.28
N THR A 54 16.11 -21.77 -8.83
CA THR A 54 16.39 -20.52 -9.55
C THR A 54 17.09 -20.80 -10.88
N LEU A 55 18.15 -21.61 -10.89
CA LEU A 55 18.87 -22.00 -12.10
C LEU A 55 18.00 -22.84 -13.06
N THR A 56 17.10 -23.68 -12.55
CA THR A 56 16.10 -24.37 -13.38
C THR A 56 15.19 -23.38 -14.13
N ARG A 57 14.84 -22.24 -13.52
CA ARG A 57 14.01 -21.21 -14.16
C ARG A 57 14.78 -20.36 -15.17
N ILE A 58 16.03 -19.99 -14.86
CA ILE A 58 16.79 -19.02 -15.67
C ILE A 58 17.82 -19.66 -16.61
N GLY A 59 18.19 -20.93 -16.44
CA GLY A 59 19.30 -21.55 -17.15
C GLY A 59 20.65 -21.24 -16.49
N GLU A 60 21.71 -21.28 -17.30
CA GLU A 60 23.06 -20.91 -16.86
C GLU A 60 23.06 -19.47 -16.32
N PRO A 61 23.64 -19.21 -15.14
CA PRO A 61 23.65 -17.88 -14.54
C PRO A 61 24.49 -16.94 -15.41
N GLY A 62 23.86 -15.89 -15.93
CA GLY A 62 24.50 -14.85 -16.74
C GLY A 62 24.94 -13.69 -15.86
N THR A 63 24.14 -12.62 -15.83
CA THR A 63 24.48 -11.37 -15.14
C THR A 63 23.40 -10.97 -14.13
N VAL A 64 23.80 -10.21 -13.11
CA VAL A 64 22.87 -9.55 -12.17
C VAL A 64 22.92 -8.05 -12.43
N THR A 65 21.82 -7.44 -12.87
CA THR A 65 21.77 -6.00 -13.15
C THR A 65 20.80 -5.27 -12.22
N ASP A 66 21.08 -4.00 -11.94
CA ASP A 66 20.15 -3.16 -11.21
C ASP A 66 19.11 -2.53 -12.13
N SER A 67 17.87 -2.44 -11.67
CA SER A 67 16.76 -1.90 -12.45
C SER A 67 15.73 -1.19 -11.54
N PRO A 68 14.82 -0.40 -12.13
CA PRO A 68 13.69 0.16 -11.37
C PRO A 68 12.83 -0.89 -10.67
N ASP A 69 12.79 -2.13 -11.17
CA ASP A 69 11.99 -3.21 -10.57
C ASP A 69 12.76 -4.00 -9.48
N GLY A 70 14.02 -3.66 -9.22
CA GLY A 70 14.94 -4.37 -8.31
C GLY A 70 16.13 -5.00 -9.04
N LEU A 71 16.86 -5.89 -8.36
CA LEU A 71 17.95 -6.64 -9.00
C LEU A 71 17.37 -7.68 -9.94
N ILE A 72 17.92 -7.79 -11.15
CA ILE A 72 17.47 -8.76 -12.16
C ILE A 72 18.59 -9.77 -12.39
N VAL A 73 18.35 -11.00 -11.98
CA VAL A 73 19.23 -12.13 -12.28
C VAL A 73 18.83 -12.68 -13.65
N SER A 74 19.71 -12.55 -14.63
CA SER A 74 19.50 -13.04 -15.99
C SER A 74 20.30 -14.31 -16.22
N GLY A 75 19.67 -15.32 -16.81
CA GLY A 75 20.33 -16.52 -17.32
C GLY A 75 19.95 -16.82 -18.76
N SER A 76 20.48 -17.90 -19.32
CA SER A 76 20.32 -18.25 -20.75
C SER A 76 18.88 -18.50 -21.20
N ARG A 77 17.97 -18.87 -20.29
CA ARG A 77 16.57 -19.24 -20.56
C ARG A 77 15.53 -18.30 -19.94
N GLY A 78 15.94 -17.32 -19.13
CA GLY A 78 15.00 -16.46 -18.43
C GLY A 78 15.63 -15.51 -17.43
N LYS A 79 14.78 -14.78 -16.70
CA LYS A 79 15.18 -13.81 -15.68
C LYS A 79 14.37 -14.03 -14.42
N VAL A 80 14.88 -13.63 -13.26
CA VAL A 80 14.12 -13.51 -12.00
C VAL A 80 14.47 -12.19 -11.32
N ARG A 81 13.52 -11.63 -10.55
CA ARG A 81 13.84 -10.51 -9.66
C ARG A 81 14.47 -11.02 -8.38
N ALA A 82 15.33 -10.20 -7.82
CA ALA A 82 15.96 -10.44 -6.55
C ALA A 82 16.16 -9.13 -5.80
N TRP A 83 16.42 -9.28 -4.52
CA TRP A 83 16.85 -8.24 -3.61
C TRP A 83 17.98 -8.82 -2.76
N ALA A 84 19.01 -8.04 -2.53
CA ALA A 84 20.14 -8.43 -1.72
C ALA A 84 20.55 -7.25 -0.84
N GLN A 85 21.08 -7.58 0.33
CA GLN A 85 21.75 -6.63 1.20
C GLN A 85 23.16 -7.14 1.47
N VAL A 86 24.13 -6.23 1.38
CA VAL A 86 25.53 -6.52 1.63
C VAL A 86 25.92 -5.97 2.99
N ALA A 87 26.59 -6.80 3.79
CA ALA A 87 27.18 -6.41 5.06
C ALA A 87 28.44 -5.54 4.83
N PRO A 88 28.92 -4.78 5.83
CA PRO A 88 30.14 -3.97 5.69
C PRO A 88 31.37 -4.75 5.19
N GLY A 89 31.47 -6.05 5.51
CA GLY A 89 32.54 -6.95 5.04
C GLY A 89 32.43 -7.38 3.56
N GLY A 90 31.39 -6.95 2.84
CA GLY A 90 31.14 -7.33 1.44
C GLY A 90 30.40 -8.66 1.27
N GLU A 91 30.08 -9.34 2.37
CA GLU A 91 29.29 -10.57 2.41
C GLU A 91 27.80 -10.30 2.20
N LEU A 92 27.07 -11.31 1.71
CA LEU A 92 25.62 -11.23 1.55
C LEU A 92 24.92 -11.41 2.90
N GLY A 93 24.40 -10.32 3.46
CA GLY A 93 23.74 -10.30 4.76
C GLY A 93 22.26 -10.68 4.72
N ALA A 94 21.58 -10.44 3.58
CA ALA A 94 20.21 -10.87 3.36
C ALA A 94 19.91 -11.02 1.87
N LEU A 95 18.96 -11.89 1.53
CA LEU A 95 18.60 -12.21 0.16
C LEU A 95 17.12 -12.54 0.05
N ARG A 96 16.50 -12.09 -1.05
CA ARG A 96 15.20 -12.54 -1.52
C ARG A 96 15.26 -12.78 -3.02
N ILE A 97 14.88 -13.97 -3.47
CA ILE A 97 14.76 -14.30 -4.90
C ILE A 97 13.30 -14.59 -5.21
N GLU A 98 12.79 -14.04 -6.31
CA GLU A 98 11.42 -14.27 -6.75
C GLU A 98 11.22 -15.72 -7.23
N GLY A 99 10.15 -16.37 -6.77
CA GLY A 99 9.82 -17.75 -7.14
C GLY A 99 9.28 -17.91 -8.57
N ALA A 100 9.07 -16.81 -9.30
CA ALA A 100 8.50 -16.76 -10.64
C ALA A 100 9.48 -16.11 -11.63
N ARG A 101 9.33 -16.43 -12.93
CA ARG A 101 10.11 -15.77 -13.98
C ARG A 101 9.74 -14.29 -14.06
N TYR A 102 10.74 -13.44 -14.11
CA TYR A 102 10.58 -12.02 -14.33
C TYR A 102 10.26 -11.75 -15.79
N THR A 103 9.13 -11.08 -16.02
CA THR A 103 8.80 -10.48 -17.31
C THR A 103 8.76 -8.98 -17.09
N PRO A 104 9.63 -8.20 -17.77
CA PRO A 104 9.61 -6.76 -17.62
C PRO A 104 8.24 -6.21 -18.00
N PRO A 105 7.68 -5.28 -17.23
CA PRO A 105 6.42 -4.68 -17.56
C PRO A 105 6.51 -4.06 -18.96
N ARG A 106 5.55 -4.39 -19.85
CA ARG A 106 5.49 -3.75 -21.17
C ARG A 106 5.34 -2.24 -20.92
N ARG A 107 6.32 -1.43 -21.36
CA ARG A 107 6.22 0.03 -21.38
C ARG A 107 5.07 0.42 -22.30
N ARG A 108 3.84 0.42 -21.78
CA ARG A 108 2.75 1.15 -22.41
C ARG A 108 2.87 2.58 -21.93
N LEU A 109 2.88 3.54 -22.85
CA LEU A 109 2.57 4.94 -22.59
C LEU A 109 1.12 5.01 -22.09
N ARG A 110 0.90 4.60 -20.84
CA ARG A 110 -0.35 4.84 -20.13
C ARG A 110 -0.19 6.21 -19.48
N LEU A 111 -1.15 7.10 -19.71
CA LEU A 111 -1.30 8.27 -18.87
C LEU A 111 -1.23 7.81 -17.40
N PRO A 112 -0.54 8.53 -16.51
CA PRO A 112 -0.45 8.16 -15.11
C PRO A 112 -1.85 7.87 -14.57
N ALA A 113 -2.02 6.81 -13.80
CA ALA A 113 -3.34 6.42 -13.29
C ALA A 113 -4.07 7.59 -12.61
N ALA A 114 -3.33 8.46 -11.92
CA ALA A 114 -3.85 9.69 -11.33
C ALA A 114 -4.47 10.67 -12.36
N VAL A 115 -3.87 10.81 -13.54
CA VAL A 115 -4.38 11.68 -14.62
C VAL A 115 -5.65 11.09 -15.21
N THR A 116 -5.64 9.80 -15.53
CA THR A 116 -6.82 9.09 -16.06
C THR A 116 -7.98 9.14 -15.08
N TRP A 117 -7.69 8.95 -13.79
CA TRP A 117 -8.69 8.98 -12.73
C TRP A 117 -9.24 10.40 -12.50
N ALA A 118 -8.38 11.41 -12.52
CA ALA A 118 -8.80 12.81 -12.44
C ALA A 118 -9.67 13.24 -13.63
N ALA A 119 -9.29 12.81 -14.85
CA ALA A 119 -10.08 13.04 -16.06
C ALA A 119 -11.45 12.34 -15.97
N TYR A 120 -11.48 11.07 -15.55
CA TYR A 120 -12.73 10.34 -15.34
C TYR A 120 -13.65 11.05 -14.35
N LEU A 121 -13.14 11.41 -13.16
CA LEU A 121 -13.92 12.14 -12.17
C LEU A 121 -14.46 13.45 -12.71
N THR A 122 -13.62 14.22 -13.43
CA THR A 122 -14.02 15.50 -14.00
C THR A 122 -15.13 15.31 -15.02
N LEU A 123 -14.96 14.37 -15.96
CA LEU A 123 -15.95 14.08 -16.99
C LEU A 123 -17.28 13.59 -16.41
N VAL A 124 -17.24 12.67 -15.44
CA VAL A 124 -18.45 12.16 -14.77
C VAL A 124 -19.13 13.27 -13.97
N THR A 125 -18.36 14.12 -13.28
CA THR A 125 -18.92 15.27 -12.56
C THR A 125 -19.61 16.22 -13.53
N VAL A 126 -18.93 16.64 -14.61
CA VAL A 126 -19.50 17.52 -15.64
C VAL A 126 -20.73 16.90 -16.28
N TRP A 127 -20.69 15.62 -16.64
CA TRP A 127 -21.84 14.90 -17.19
C TRP A 127 -23.04 14.97 -16.24
N ASN A 128 -22.86 14.62 -14.96
CA ASN A 128 -23.96 14.64 -14.00
C ASN A 128 -24.51 16.07 -13.79
N VAL A 129 -23.64 17.09 -13.73
CA VAL A 129 -24.09 18.49 -13.65
C VAL A 129 -24.93 18.82 -14.87
N LEU A 130 -24.44 18.56 -16.09
CA LEU A 130 -25.17 18.84 -17.31
C LEU A 130 -26.52 18.12 -17.34
N THR A 131 -26.58 16.83 -16.97
CA THR A 131 -27.84 16.07 -16.98
C THR A 131 -28.90 16.68 -16.08
N VAL A 132 -28.50 17.13 -14.88
CA VAL A 132 -29.41 17.84 -13.95
C VAL A 132 -29.88 19.16 -14.58
N TRP A 133 -28.96 19.95 -15.14
CA TRP A 133 -29.27 21.23 -15.79
C TRP A 133 -30.12 21.09 -17.06
N THR A 134 -30.15 19.92 -17.68
CA THR A 134 -30.99 19.62 -18.84
C THR A 134 -32.24 18.81 -18.50
N ALA A 135 -32.55 18.60 -17.22
CA ALA A 135 -33.76 17.89 -16.82
C ALA A 135 -35.01 18.61 -17.38
N ALA A 136 -35.88 17.83 -18.03
CA ALA A 136 -37.09 18.31 -18.71
C ALA A 136 -38.28 18.47 -17.76
N ASP A 137 -38.25 17.81 -16.60
CA ASP A 137 -39.32 17.80 -15.62
C ASP A 137 -38.80 17.55 -14.19
N ARG A 138 -39.65 17.81 -13.19
CA ARG A 138 -39.29 17.71 -11.77
C ARG A 138 -38.88 16.31 -11.34
N ALA A 139 -39.52 15.26 -11.88
CA ALA A 139 -39.20 13.87 -11.52
C ALA A 139 -37.85 13.45 -12.10
N SER A 140 -37.58 13.82 -13.36
CA SER A 140 -36.26 13.64 -13.98
C SER A 140 -35.17 14.38 -13.21
N TRP A 141 -35.40 15.63 -12.80
CA TRP A 141 -34.45 16.41 -11.99
C TRP A 141 -34.13 15.72 -10.65
N LEU A 142 -35.15 15.23 -9.94
CA LEU A 142 -34.97 14.49 -8.69
C LEU A 142 -34.19 13.18 -8.90
N GLY A 143 -34.46 12.46 -10.00
CA GLY A 143 -33.72 11.25 -10.36
C GLY A 143 -32.25 11.51 -10.68
N ASP A 144 -31.96 12.60 -11.40
CA ASP A 144 -30.59 13.01 -11.69
C ASP A 144 -29.85 13.48 -10.44
N MET A 145 -30.52 14.19 -9.55
CA MET A 145 -30.00 14.55 -8.23
C MET A 145 -29.66 13.33 -7.40
N ALA A 146 -30.54 12.31 -7.39
CA ALA A 146 -30.28 11.05 -6.69
C ALA A 146 -29.09 10.30 -7.32
N THR A 147 -28.95 10.33 -8.64
CA THR A 147 -27.80 9.74 -9.36
C THR A 147 -26.49 10.46 -9.04
N LEU A 148 -26.50 11.79 -9.04
CA LEU A 148 -25.36 12.61 -8.61
C LEU A 148 -24.98 12.31 -7.16
N ALA A 149 -25.97 12.23 -6.25
CA ALA A 149 -25.74 11.86 -4.87
C ALA A 149 -25.13 10.45 -4.74
N ALA A 150 -25.61 9.48 -5.52
CA ALA A 150 -25.05 8.13 -5.57
C ALA A 150 -23.56 8.15 -5.98
N PHE A 151 -23.21 8.95 -7.00
CA PHE A 151 -21.83 9.16 -7.42
C PHE A 151 -20.96 9.71 -6.27
N TYR A 152 -21.40 10.76 -5.56
CA TYR A 152 -20.65 11.28 -4.40
C TYR A 152 -20.55 10.27 -3.27
N VAL A 153 -21.61 9.52 -2.98
CA VAL A 153 -21.59 8.44 -1.97
C VAL A 153 -20.52 7.42 -2.32
N ILE A 154 -20.35 7.03 -3.59
CA ILE A 154 -19.27 6.11 -3.99
C ILE A 154 -17.90 6.77 -3.94
N VAL A 155 -17.74 7.97 -4.48
CA VAL A 155 -16.43 8.66 -4.53
C VAL A 155 -15.90 8.98 -3.13
N GLU A 156 -16.75 9.50 -2.25
CA GLU A 156 -16.38 9.83 -0.86
C GLU A 156 -16.42 8.59 0.05
N GLY A 157 -17.34 7.67 -0.23
CA GLY A 157 -17.62 6.50 0.60
C GLY A 157 -16.61 5.37 0.41
N CYS A 158 -16.27 5.08 -0.84
CA CYS A 158 -15.30 4.06 -1.23
C CYS A 158 -13.90 4.62 -1.49
N GLY A 159 -13.82 5.90 -1.85
CA GLY A 159 -12.55 6.57 -2.01
C GLY A 159 -11.87 6.86 -0.68
N ALA A 160 -10.68 7.46 -0.78
CA ALA A 160 -10.00 8.07 0.34
C ALA A 160 -9.80 9.56 0.01
N PRO A 161 -10.79 10.44 0.28
CA PRO A 161 -10.76 11.84 -0.17
C PRO A 161 -9.50 12.61 0.24
N ALA A 162 -8.94 12.30 1.42
CA ALA A 162 -7.69 12.90 1.88
C ALA A 162 -6.45 12.50 1.04
N GLN A 163 -6.55 11.45 0.20
CA GLN A 163 -5.51 11.08 -0.75
C GLN A 163 -5.57 11.86 -2.06
N GLN A 164 -6.70 12.51 -2.37
CA GLN A 164 -6.88 13.24 -3.62
C GLN A 164 -6.16 14.61 -3.57
N PRO A 165 -5.62 15.09 -4.71
CA PRO A 165 -5.13 16.46 -4.80
C PRO A 165 -6.24 17.46 -4.43
N ARG A 166 -5.91 18.46 -3.60
CA ARG A 166 -6.90 19.45 -3.11
C ARG A 166 -7.69 20.12 -4.24
N LEU A 167 -7.01 20.51 -5.32
CA LEU A 167 -7.65 21.17 -6.45
C LEU A 167 -8.71 20.28 -7.10
N LEU A 168 -8.38 19.00 -7.35
CA LEU A 168 -9.33 18.03 -7.91
C LEU A 168 -10.56 17.89 -7.01
N ARG A 169 -10.33 17.77 -5.70
CA ARG A 169 -11.41 17.69 -4.72
C ARG A 169 -12.32 18.93 -4.74
N ARG A 170 -11.74 20.13 -4.76
CA ARG A 170 -12.52 21.38 -4.84
C ARG A 170 -13.31 21.49 -6.14
N THR A 171 -12.77 21.03 -7.27
CA THR A 171 -13.50 20.99 -8.54
C THR A 171 -14.71 20.05 -8.46
N VAL A 172 -14.53 18.88 -7.86
CA VAL A 172 -15.61 17.90 -7.66
C VAL A 172 -16.67 18.50 -6.73
N GLU A 173 -16.29 19.03 -5.56
CA GLU A 173 -17.22 19.73 -4.64
C GLU A 173 -17.97 20.90 -5.30
N ALA A 174 -17.29 21.71 -6.12
CA ALA A 174 -17.92 22.79 -6.87
C ALA A 174 -18.95 22.28 -7.89
N GLY A 175 -18.72 21.11 -8.49
CA GLY A 175 -19.70 20.44 -9.35
C GLY A 175 -21.00 20.11 -8.62
N ALA A 176 -20.93 19.64 -7.36
CA ALA A 176 -22.13 19.41 -6.55
C ALA A 176 -22.93 20.71 -6.35
N LEU A 177 -22.24 21.80 -6.00
CA LEU A 177 -22.87 23.11 -5.81
C LEU A 177 -23.48 23.64 -7.11
N ALA A 178 -22.77 23.48 -8.23
CA ALA A 178 -23.27 23.87 -9.55
C ALA A 178 -24.54 23.08 -9.93
N ALA A 179 -24.59 21.77 -9.64
CA ALA A 179 -25.81 20.99 -9.85
C ALA A 179 -26.94 21.49 -8.95
N LEU A 180 -26.70 21.71 -7.65
CA LEU A 180 -27.70 22.21 -6.70
C LEU A 180 -28.29 23.56 -7.12
N ALA A 181 -27.47 24.46 -7.70
CA ALA A 181 -27.92 25.75 -8.20
C ALA A 181 -29.01 25.62 -9.29
N SER A 182 -29.06 24.51 -10.03
CA SER A 182 -30.13 24.26 -11.02
C SER A 182 -31.54 24.18 -10.40
N ALA A 183 -31.66 24.01 -9.08
CA ALA A 183 -32.92 24.00 -8.35
C ALA A 183 -33.77 25.26 -8.59
N TRP A 184 -33.15 26.39 -8.96
CA TRP A 184 -33.88 27.61 -9.32
C TRP A 184 -34.85 27.43 -10.52
N ARG A 185 -34.64 26.40 -11.36
CA ARG A 185 -35.52 26.05 -12.48
C ARG A 185 -36.79 25.29 -12.05
N LEU A 186 -36.81 24.72 -10.84
CA LEU A 186 -37.90 23.86 -10.38
C LEU A 186 -39.30 24.50 -10.48
N PRO A 187 -39.50 25.81 -10.20
CA PRO A 187 -40.81 26.44 -10.36
C PRO A 187 -41.36 26.35 -11.78
N GLU A 188 -40.48 26.48 -12.79
CA GLU A 188 -40.83 26.48 -14.22
C GLU A 188 -40.94 25.07 -14.82
N LEU A 189 -40.32 24.07 -14.17
CA LEU A 189 -40.34 22.70 -14.67
C LEU A 189 -41.74 22.08 -14.47
N PRO A 190 -42.28 21.41 -15.50
CA PRO A 190 -43.53 20.68 -15.39
C PRO A 190 -43.40 19.48 -14.45
N TYR A 191 -44.52 19.04 -13.90
CA TYR A 191 -44.64 17.70 -13.34
C TYR A 191 -44.69 16.71 -14.51
N GLY A 192 -43.62 15.94 -14.73
CA GLY A 192 -43.45 15.10 -15.91
C GLY A 192 -43.46 13.59 -15.63
N GLN A 193 -43.30 12.81 -16.70
CA GLN A 193 -43.32 11.34 -16.71
C GLN A 193 -41.97 10.70 -16.31
N GLY A 194 -41.06 11.45 -15.68
CA GLY A 194 -39.71 11.00 -15.29
C GLY A 194 -39.65 9.92 -14.20
N ALA A 195 -40.75 9.19 -13.94
CA ALA A 195 -40.85 8.21 -12.86
C ALA A 195 -39.80 7.09 -12.95
N LEU A 196 -39.52 6.59 -14.16
CA LEU A 196 -38.48 5.57 -14.36
C LEU A 196 -37.08 6.11 -14.02
N ARG A 197 -36.79 7.35 -14.44
CA ARG A 197 -35.51 8.02 -14.16
C ARG A 197 -35.34 8.30 -12.67
N LEU A 198 -36.41 8.73 -12.00
CA LEU A 198 -36.46 8.88 -10.55
C LEU A 198 -36.21 7.55 -9.84
N ALA A 199 -36.92 6.49 -10.23
CA ALA A 199 -36.76 5.16 -9.64
C ALA A 199 -35.33 4.63 -9.83
N ALA A 200 -34.75 4.79 -11.02
CA ALA A 200 -33.37 4.40 -11.30
C ALA A 200 -32.36 5.18 -10.43
N GLY A 201 -32.51 6.50 -10.33
CA GLY A 201 -31.65 7.34 -9.49
C GLY A 201 -31.73 6.98 -8.01
N LEU A 202 -32.94 6.78 -7.49
CA LEU A 202 -33.16 6.35 -6.10
C LEU A 202 -32.61 4.94 -5.83
N ALA A 203 -32.77 4.02 -6.77
CA ALA A 203 -32.20 2.67 -6.66
C ALA A 203 -30.67 2.69 -6.65
N LEU A 204 -30.04 3.50 -7.51
CA LEU A 204 -28.60 3.70 -7.52
C LEU A 204 -28.09 4.31 -6.21
N LEU A 205 -28.80 5.30 -5.67
CA LEU A 205 -28.46 5.93 -4.39
C LEU A 205 -28.58 4.93 -3.23
N ALA A 206 -29.70 4.20 -3.15
CA ALA A 206 -29.91 3.19 -2.12
C ALA A 206 -28.86 2.07 -2.21
N GLY A 207 -28.57 1.58 -3.40
CA GLY A 207 -27.53 0.57 -3.64
C GLY A 207 -26.13 1.07 -3.25
N SER A 208 -25.81 2.33 -3.55
CA SER A 208 -24.52 2.94 -3.19
C SER A 208 -24.39 3.12 -1.67
N LEU A 209 -25.43 3.61 -1.01
CA LEU A 209 -25.48 3.73 0.45
C LEU A 209 -25.36 2.37 1.13
N TRP A 210 -26.07 1.36 0.63
CA TRP A 210 -25.98 -0.01 1.12
C TRP A 210 -24.56 -0.56 0.94
N LEU A 211 -23.95 -0.42 -0.25
CA LEU A 211 -22.61 -0.90 -0.55
C LEU A 211 -21.56 -0.29 0.39
N VAL A 212 -21.54 1.05 0.49
CA VAL A 212 -20.60 1.77 1.35
C VAL A 212 -20.81 1.39 2.81
N THR A 213 -22.07 1.33 3.26
CA THR A 213 -22.38 0.95 4.64
C THR A 213 -21.98 -0.48 4.93
N ALA A 214 -22.30 -1.43 4.05
CA ALA A 214 -21.94 -2.83 4.19
C ALA A 214 -20.42 -3.01 4.22
N ALA A 215 -19.69 -2.28 3.37
CA ALA A 215 -18.23 -2.36 3.33
C ALA A 215 -17.56 -1.70 4.56
N ARG A 216 -18.10 -0.59 5.08
CA ARG A 216 -17.62 0.05 6.33
C ARG A 216 -18.01 -0.74 7.59
N ARG A 217 -19.08 -1.53 7.52
CA ARG A 217 -19.52 -2.41 8.61
C ARG A 217 -18.96 -3.82 8.53
N HIS A 218 -18.19 -4.13 7.49
CA HIS A 218 -17.67 -5.45 7.26
C HIS A 218 -16.82 -5.92 8.45
N ARG A 219 -17.02 -7.18 8.79
CA ARG A 219 -16.16 -7.96 9.67
C ARG A 219 -15.73 -9.18 8.88
N TRP A 220 -14.48 -9.58 9.02
CA TRP A 220 -13.91 -10.71 8.29
C TRP A 220 -14.49 -12.07 8.70
N ARG A 221 -15.45 -12.07 9.65
CA ARG A 221 -16.07 -13.26 10.26
C ARG A 221 -15.02 -14.20 10.87
N THR A 222 -13.83 -13.68 11.13
CA THR A 222 -12.77 -14.28 11.94
C THR A 222 -12.91 -13.83 13.39
N SER A 223 -12.12 -14.42 14.28
CA SER A 223 -12.06 -13.93 15.66
C SER A 223 -11.54 -12.48 15.68
N LEU A 224 -12.00 -11.68 16.64
CA LEU A 224 -11.37 -10.39 16.92
C LEU A 224 -9.96 -10.62 17.43
N SER A 225 -9.07 -9.67 17.18
CA SER A 225 -7.82 -9.58 17.93
C SER A 225 -8.13 -9.42 19.43
N ARG A 226 -7.16 -9.70 20.29
CA ARG A 226 -7.18 -9.13 21.63
C ARG A 226 -7.27 -7.60 21.53
N PRO A 227 -7.92 -6.93 22.50
CA PRO A 227 -7.95 -5.48 22.52
C PRO A 227 -6.52 -4.92 22.54
N LEU A 228 -6.21 -4.10 21.54
CA LEU A 228 -4.92 -3.45 21.37
C LEU A 228 -4.98 -2.01 21.89
N ARG A 229 -3.84 -1.35 22.04
CA ARG A 229 -3.72 0.09 22.15
C ARG A 229 -3.39 0.67 20.78
N PHE A 230 -3.94 1.83 20.42
CA PHE A 230 -3.61 2.44 19.14
C PHE A 230 -2.13 2.84 19.10
N PRO A 231 -1.36 2.43 18.08
CA PRO A 231 0.11 2.51 18.10
C PRO A 231 0.67 3.91 17.78
N LEU A 232 -0.18 4.91 17.57
CA LEU A 232 0.19 6.20 17.00
C LEU A 232 -0.46 7.35 17.77
N VAL A 233 0.17 8.52 17.76
CA VAL A 233 -0.33 9.74 18.41
C VAL A 233 -0.70 10.79 17.37
N GLY A 234 -1.77 11.54 17.59
CA GLY A 234 -2.20 12.64 16.74
C GLY A 234 -3.34 12.29 15.80
N THR A 235 -3.40 12.97 14.63
CA THR A 235 -4.48 12.80 13.66
C THR A 235 -4.05 11.89 12.51
N TRP A 236 -4.69 10.73 12.45
CA TRP A 236 -4.40 9.67 11.48
C TRP A 236 -5.59 9.41 10.58
N TYR A 237 -5.32 8.85 9.41
CA TYR A 237 -6.32 8.60 8.40
C TYR A 237 -6.15 7.20 7.81
N ILE A 238 -7.23 6.44 7.80
CA ILE A 238 -7.26 5.08 7.28
C ILE A 238 -7.37 5.15 5.76
N VAL A 239 -6.26 4.89 5.05
CA VAL A 239 -6.26 4.82 3.57
C VAL A 239 -6.68 3.44 3.08
N GLN A 240 -6.48 2.40 3.90
CA GLN A 240 -6.88 1.02 3.62
C GLN A 240 -7.42 0.40 4.90
N GLY A 241 -8.62 -0.16 4.84
CA GLY A 241 -9.32 -0.71 5.99
C GLY A 241 -10.80 -0.94 5.69
N GLY A 242 -11.48 -1.70 6.54
CA GLY A 242 -12.85 -2.14 6.31
C GLY A 242 -12.95 -3.34 5.37
N GLY A 243 -14.09 -3.50 4.71
CA GLY A 243 -14.42 -4.69 3.94
C GLY A 243 -13.78 -4.83 2.58
N ARG A 244 -14.10 -5.94 1.90
CA ARG A 244 -13.53 -6.38 0.62
C ARG A 244 -13.52 -5.33 -0.50
N VAL A 245 -14.48 -4.40 -0.48
CA VAL A 245 -14.61 -3.33 -1.49
C VAL A 245 -13.69 -2.14 -1.21
N LEU A 246 -13.32 -1.93 0.06
CA LEU A 246 -12.57 -0.76 0.52
C LEU A 246 -11.09 -1.07 0.77
N ASN A 247 -10.80 -2.30 1.17
CA ASN A 247 -9.49 -2.70 1.63
C ASN A 247 -8.80 -3.59 0.59
N HIS A 248 -7.71 -3.10 0.00
CA HIS A 248 -6.94 -3.89 -0.96
C HIS A 248 -6.30 -5.16 -0.37
N HIS A 249 -6.05 -5.19 0.94
CA HIS A 249 -5.52 -6.36 1.66
C HIS A 249 -6.48 -7.55 1.68
N ALA A 250 -7.75 -7.34 1.29
CA ALA A 250 -8.80 -8.34 1.25
C ALA A 250 -8.46 -9.66 0.54
N GLN A 251 -7.57 -9.59 -0.45
CA GLN A 251 -7.20 -10.74 -1.27
C GLN A 251 -6.12 -11.63 -0.61
N VAL A 252 -5.40 -11.11 0.38
CA VAL A 252 -4.32 -11.80 1.08
C VAL A 252 -4.86 -12.31 2.41
N PRO A 253 -5.07 -13.63 2.60
CA PRO A 253 -5.75 -14.18 3.77
C PRO A 253 -5.23 -13.67 5.11
N GLU A 254 -3.91 -13.57 5.25
CA GLU A 254 -3.26 -13.18 6.49
C GLU A 254 -3.37 -11.68 6.79
N GLN A 255 -3.63 -10.84 5.78
CA GLN A 255 -3.80 -9.39 5.91
C GLN A 255 -5.27 -8.96 5.91
N ARG A 256 -6.22 -9.91 5.96
CA ARG A 256 -7.65 -9.62 6.07
C ARG A 256 -7.96 -8.94 7.42
N GLY A 257 -8.03 -7.61 7.42
CA GLY A 257 -8.16 -6.81 8.64
C GLY A 257 -7.04 -5.79 8.80
N ALA A 258 -6.03 -5.85 7.93
CA ALA A 258 -4.95 -4.89 7.91
C ALA A 258 -5.44 -3.46 7.65
N LEU A 259 -4.76 -2.54 8.33
CA LEU A 259 -4.93 -1.11 8.19
C LEU A 259 -3.64 -0.50 7.65
N ASP A 260 -3.80 0.40 6.69
CA ASP A 260 -2.75 1.34 6.33
C ASP A 260 -3.16 2.73 6.82
N LEU A 261 -2.30 3.32 7.65
CA LEU A 261 -2.53 4.55 8.38
C LEU A 261 -1.54 5.62 7.91
N VAL A 262 -2.06 6.74 7.43
CA VAL A 262 -1.25 7.94 7.11
C VAL A 262 -1.58 9.05 8.08
N ALA A 263 -0.60 9.86 8.44
CA ALA A 263 -0.87 11.08 9.21
C ALA A 263 -1.43 12.18 8.30
N LEU A 264 -2.24 13.07 8.89
CA LEU A 264 -2.67 14.30 8.24
C LEU A 264 -1.97 15.49 8.90
N GLY A 265 -1.34 16.35 8.09
CA GLY A 265 -0.81 17.61 8.58
C GLY A 265 -1.92 18.58 9.01
N THR A 266 -1.54 19.73 9.56
CA THR A 266 -2.45 20.75 10.12
C THR A 266 -3.55 21.21 9.16
N LEU A 267 -3.29 21.18 7.86
CA LEU A 267 -4.23 21.57 6.81
C LEU A 267 -5.06 20.37 6.27
N GLY A 268 -5.09 19.24 6.98
CA GLY A 268 -5.85 18.05 6.62
C GLY A 268 -5.33 17.29 5.40
N THR A 269 -4.04 17.46 5.04
CA THR A 269 -3.40 16.74 3.94
C THR A 269 -2.26 15.86 4.40
N ARG A 270 -2.14 14.70 3.76
CA ARG A 270 -1.05 13.74 3.98
C ARG A 270 0.33 14.22 3.51
N THR A 271 0.39 15.15 2.56
CA THR A 271 1.65 15.65 2.00
C THR A 271 1.66 17.18 1.87
N ARG A 272 2.85 17.78 2.07
CA ARG A 272 3.16 19.13 1.58
C ARG A 272 3.70 19.06 0.14
N ARG A 273 3.94 20.22 -0.49
CA ARG A 273 4.50 20.28 -1.84
C ARG A 273 5.90 19.63 -1.85
N GLY A 274 6.05 18.54 -2.60
CA GLY A 274 7.28 17.75 -2.65
C GLY A 274 6.97 16.29 -3.00
N ARG A 275 8.03 15.50 -3.23
CA ARG A 275 7.96 14.03 -3.39
C ARG A 275 9.03 13.29 -2.58
N ASP A 276 9.80 14.02 -1.79
CA ASP A 276 10.71 13.46 -0.80
C ASP A 276 9.94 12.90 0.40
N LEU A 277 10.58 11.99 1.16
CA LEU A 277 9.98 11.35 2.32
C LEU A 277 9.50 12.36 3.36
N GLY A 278 10.30 13.39 3.63
CA GLY A 278 9.97 14.47 4.58
C GLY A 278 8.84 15.39 4.13
N ALA A 279 8.29 15.21 2.92
CA ALA A 279 7.07 15.90 2.50
C ALA A 279 5.80 15.21 3.02
N TYR A 280 5.88 13.95 3.47
CA TYR A 280 4.75 13.19 3.97
C TYR A 280 4.64 13.38 5.48
N ALA A 281 3.44 13.76 5.95
CA ALA A 281 3.18 14.00 7.36
C ALA A 281 3.40 12.76 8.24
N ALA A 282 3.29 11.56 7.66
CA ALA A 282 3.46 10.31 8.38
C ALA A 282 4.94 9.98 8.65
N TYR A 283 5.86 10.37 7.77
CA TYR A 283 7.27 9.94 7.84
C TYR A 283 7.95 10.46 9.11
N GLY A 284 8.64 9.57 9.82
CA GLY A 284 9.28 9.87 11.10
C GLY A 284 8.32 9.93 12.31
N SER A 285 7.04 9.63 12.13
CA SER A 285 6.10 9.60 13.26
C SER A 285 6.40 8.41 14.19
N PRO A 286 6.45 8.58 15.52
CA PRO A 286 6.69 7.49 16.46
C PRO A 286 5.62 6.40 16.39
N VAL A 287 6.06 5.14 16.41
CA VAL A 287 5.22 3.94 16.45
C VAL A 287 5.46 3.24 17.78
N HIS A 288 4.37 3.05 18.53
CA HIS A 288 4.39 2.39 19.83
C HIS A 288 3.80 1.00 19.74
N SER A 289 4.19 0.13 20.68
CA SER A 289 3.67 -1.22 20.75
C SER A 289 2.18 -1.19 21.05
N PRO A 290 1.35 -1.85 20.23
CA PRO A 290 -0.09 -1.92 20.46
C PRO A 290 -0.45 -2.93 21.56
N CYS A 291 0.49 -3.73 22.04
CA CYS A 291 0.23 -4.80 23.01
C CYS A 291 1.47 -5.17 23.81
N ASP A 292 1.25 -5.93 24.89
CA ASP A 292 2.30 -6.69 25.54
C ASP A 292 2.59 -7.96 24.73
N GLY A 293 3.85 -8.37 24.66
CA GLY A 293 4.20 -9.63 24.01
C GLY A 293 5.69 -9.81 23.78
N ARG A 294 6.03 -10.84 23.01
CA ARG A 294 7.41 -11.16 22.64
C ARG A 294 7.66 -10.89 21.17
N VAL A 295 8.73 -10.18 20.84
CA VAL A 295 9.10 -9.91 19.46
C VAL A 295 9.56 -11.20 18.78
N THR A 296 8.85 -11.61 17.74
CA THR A 296 9.17 -12.82 16.96
C THR A 296 10.02 -12.50 15.73
N SER A 297 9.92 -11.27 15.22
CA SER A 297 10.73 -10.77 14.11
C SER A 297 10.90 -9.26 14.22
N ALA A 298 12.11 -8.76 13.97
CA ALA A 298 12.40 -7.35 13.84
C ALA A 298 13.42 -7.14 12.71
N ALA A 299 13.23 -6.11 11.90
CA ALA A 299 14.16 -5.71 10.85
C ALA A 299 14.28 -4.19 10.79
N ASP A 300 15.50 -3.68 10.61
CA ASP A 300 15.81 -2.25 10.67
C ASP A 300 16.74 -1.75 9.55
N THR A 301 17.27 -2.66 8.74
CA THR A 301 18.35 -2.35 7.79
C THR A 301 17.88 -2.14 6.35
N VAL A 302 16.62 -2.43 6.03
CA VAL A 302 16.05 -2.21 4.69
C VAL A 302 15.97 -0.71 4.45
N GLN A 303 16.41 -0.24 3.29
CA GLN A 303 16.40 1.18 2.94
C GLN A 303 15.02 1.64 2.47
N ASP A 304 14.71 2.91 2.71
CA ASP A 304 13.48 3.53 2.23
C ASP A 304 13.41 3.53 0.70
N GLN A 305 12.21 3.31 0.16
CA GLN A 305 11.96 3.57 -1.25
C GLN A 305 11.62 5.03 -1.48
N LYS A 306 11.88 5.51 -2.69
CA LYS A 306 11.35 6.80 -3.11
C LYS A 306 9.82 6.70 -3.27
N PRO A 307 9.04 7.65 -2.75
CA PRO A 307 7.58 7.63 -2.89
C PRO A 307 7.13 7.52 -4.35
N GLY A 308 6.16 6.63 -4.60
CA GLY A 308 5.65 6.30 -5.94
C GLY A 308 6.46 5.26 -6.72
N GLU A 309 7.61 4.82 -6.22
CA GLU A 309 8.39 3.72 -6.80
C GLU A 309 8.16 2.44 -5.98
N ILE A 310 7.99 1.30 -6.66
CA ILE A 310 7.85 -0.02 -6.02
C ILE A 310 8.91 -0.96 -6.60
N ARG A 311 10.06 -1.02 -5.92
CA ARG A 311 11.15 -1.94 -6.22
C ARG A 311 10.92 -3.27 -5.49
N TYR A 312 11.42 -4.36 -6.07
CA TYR A 312 11.37 -5.67 -5.45
C TYR A 312 12.26 -5.72 -4.20
N GLN A 313 11.65 -5.95 -3.04
CA GLN A 313 12.30 -6.07 -1.73
C GLN A 313 11.41 -6.86 -0.76
N PRO A 314 11.86 -7.19 0.47
CA PRO A 314 11.00 -7.83 1.48
C PRO A 314 9.72 -7.00 1.70
N PRO A 315 8.51 -7.60 1.58
CA PRO A 315 7.26 -6.85 1.48
C PRO A 315 6.96 -6.02 2.73
N TYR A 316 7.31 -6.50 3.92
CA TYR A 316 7.12 -5.75 5.16
C TYR A 316 8.20 -4.69 5.42
N GLY A 317 9.32 -4.71 4.67
CA GLY A 317 10.45 -3.81 4.91
C GLY A 317 11.00 -3.98 6.32
N ASN A 318 11.33 -2.84 6.94
CA ASN A 318 11.59 -2.80 8.38
C ASN A 318 10.28 -2.94 9.14
N HIS A 319 10.30 -3.76 10.17
CA HIS A 319 9.09 -4.23 10.83
C HIS A 319 9.36 -4.68 12.25
N VAL A 320 8.28 -4.81 13.03
CA VAL A 320 8.25 -5.48 14.34
C VAL A 320 7.02 -6.37 14.37
N PHE A 321 7.23 -7.68 14.59
CA PHE A 321 6.18 -8.67 14.78
C PHE A 321 6.17 -9.13 16.23
N ILE A 322 5.00 -9.09 16.87
CA ILE A 322 4.83 -9.33 18.30
C ILE A 322 3.88 -10.51 18.48
N ASP A 323 4.32 -11.53 19.19
CA ASP A 323 3.48 -12.61 19.66
C ASP A 323 2.88 -12.27 21.03
N THR A 324 1.55 -12.21 21.08
CA THR A 324 0.78 -11.96 22.30
C THR A 324 0.49 -13.24 23.10
N GLY A 325 0.99 -14.39 22.63
CA GLY A 325 0.63 -15.74 23.08
C GLY A 325 -0.68 -16.27 22.50
N ARG A 326 -1.36 -15.50 21.63
CA ARG A 326 -2.59 -15.92 20.92
C ARG A 326 -2.61 -15.59 19.44
N GLU A 327 -1.93 -14.52 19.05
CA GLU A 327 -1.88 -14.03 17.67
C GLU A 327 -0.61 -13.21 17.48
N ILE A 328 -0.22 -13.05 16.22
CA ILE A 328 0.93 -12.25 15.82
C ILE A 328 0.42 -10.90 15.34
N VAL A 329 0.80 -9.83 16.03
CA VAL A 329 0.57 -8.45 15.59
C VAL A 329 1.78 -8.00 14.77
N LYS A 330 1.54 -7.53 13.54
CA LYS A 330 2.58 -7.12 12.61
C LYS A 330 2.50 -5.62 12.35
N LEU A 331 3.61 -4.92 12.60
CA LEU A 331 3.80 -3.51 12.25
C LEU A 331 4.92 -3.42 11.20
N ALA A 332 4.69 -2.73 10.10
CA ALA A 332 5.58 -2.75 8.94
C ALA A 332 5.81 -1.36 8.33
N HIS A 333 6.75 -1.32 7.38
CA HIS A 333 7.19 -0.12 6.67
C HIS A 333 7.88 0.91 7.57
N LEU A 334 8.58 0.44 8.61
CA LEU A 334 9.28 1.31 9.56
C LEU A 334 10.50 1.98 8.91
N ARG A 335 10.93 3.10 9.49
CA ARG A 335 12.05 3.91 9.00
C ARG A 335 13.38 3.18 9.29
N PRO A 336 14.35 3.19 8.35
CA PRO A 336 15.67 2.58 8.58
C PRO A 336 16.40 3.22 9.76
N GLY A 337 17.00 2.39 10.61
CA GLY A 337 17.75 2.85 11.78
C GLY A 337 16.87 3.34 12.93
N SER A 338 15.55 3.06 12.91
CA SER A 338 14.61 3.54 13.93
C SER A 338 14.08 2.43 14.83
N VAL A 339 14.19 1.16 14.43
CA VAL A 339 13.62 0.06 15.20
C VAL A 339 14.42 -0.14 16.50
N THR A 340 13.72 -0.04 17.63
CA THR A 340 14.34 -0.01 18.98
C THR A 340 14.41 -1.38 19.66
N VAL A 341 13.93 -2.43 19.01
CA VAL A 341 13.79 -3.78 19.58
C VAL A 341 14.38 -4.84 18.65
N ALA A 342 14.78 -5.97 19.23
CA ALA A 342 15.30 -7.13 18.53
C ALA A 342 14.39 -8.35 18.68
N LYS A 343 14.58 -9.34 17.81
CA LYS A 343 13.92 -10.64 17.95
C LYS A 343 14.26 -11.25 19.31
N GLY A 344 13.23 -11.64 20.05
CA GLY A 344 13.32 -12.26 21.36
C GLY A 344 12.99 -11.34 22.53
N ASP A 345 13.00 -10.03 22.32
CA ASP A 345 12.67 -9.03 23.34
C ASP A 345 11.23 -9.13 23.80
N THR A 346 10.98 -8.80 25.07
CA THR A 346 9.63 -8.56 25.59
C THR A 346 9.32 -7.07 25.49
N VAL A 347 8.13 -6.76 24.98
CA VAL A 347 7.64 -5.38 24.83
C VAL A 347 6.35 -5.18 25.61
N HIS A 348 6.13 -3.94 26.04
CA HIS A 348 4.90 -3.53 26.72
C HIS A 348 4.07 -2.58 25.86
N ALA A 349 2.74 -2.60 26.01
CA ALA A 349 1.86 -1.68 25.32
C ALA A 349 2.24 -0.21 25.59
N GLY A 350 2.40 0.57 24.52
CA GLY A 350 2.88 1.95 24.59
C GLY A 350 4.41 2.11 24.56
N GLN A 351 5.19 1.04 24.55
CA GLN A 351 6.65 1.11 24.36
C GLN A 351 6.98 1.58 22.93
N LEU A 352 7.93 2.51 22.76
CA LEU A 352 8.41 2.91 21.44
C LEU A 352 9.05 1.72 20.71
N LEU A 353 8.61 1.46 19.48
CA LEU A 353 9.14 0.40 18.61
C LEU A 353 9.98 0.94 17.45
N GLY A 354 9.74 2.19 17.05
CA GLY A 354 10.47 2.88 16.00
C GLY A 354 9.63 3.99 15.38
N GLU A 355 9.89 4.30 14.11
CA GLU A 355 9.21 5.39 13.40
C GLU A 355 8.61 4.93 12.08
N VAL A 356 7.55 5.59 11.62
CA VAL A 356 6.96 5.34 10.30
C VAL A 356 7.96 5.71 9.21
N GLY A 357 8.21 4.76 8.31
CA GLY A 357 9.09 4.92 7.15
C GLY A 357 8.38 4.70 5.83
N ASN A 358 9.15 4.29 4.84
CA ASN A 358 8.70 3.90 3.50
C ASN A 358 9.50 2.70 2.96
N THR A 359 9.85 1.76 3.85
CA THR A 359 10.53 0.52 3.50
C THR A 359 9.52 -0.57 3.12
N GLY A 360 9.96 -1.61 2.42
CA GLY A 360 9.08 -2.69 1.96
C GLY A 360 8.19 -2.33 0.77
N ASN A 361 7.12 -3.08 0.54
CA ASN A 361 6.20 -2.90 -0.58
C ASN A 361 5.19 -1.78 -0.28
N THR A 362 5.63 -0.54 -0.44
CA THR A 362 4.84 0.66 -0.13
C THR A 362 4.88 1.66 -1.28
N THR A 363 3.82 2.46 -1.41
CA THR A 363 3.75 3.57 -2.38
C THR A 363 4.04 4.93 -1.74
N GLU A 364 3.87 5.06 -0.43
CA GLU A 364 4.08 6.28 0.34
C GLU A 364 4.26 6.00 1.83
N PRO A 365 4.92 6.89 2.60
CA PRO A 365 5.03 6.73 4.04
C PRO A 365 3.69 6.50 4.75
N HIS A 366 3.56 5.35 5.41
CA HIS A 366 2.39 4.94 6.19
C HIS A 366 2.76 3.84 7.19
N LEU A 367 1.98 3.69 8.25
CA LEU A 367 2.06 2.49 9.10
C LEU A 367 1.11 1.44 8.55
N HIS A 368 1.63 0.25 8.25
CA HIS A 368 0.81 -0.94 8.07
C HIS A 368 0.72 -1.71 9.38
N ILE A 369 -0.49 -2.04 9.81
CA ILE A 369 -0.75 -2.88 11.00
C ILE A 369 -1.81 -3.93 10.71
N HIS A 370 -1.56 -5.17 11.13
CA HIS A 370 -2.57 -6.23 11.21
C HIS A 370 -2.27 -7.20 12.32
N ALA A 371 -3.25 -8.04 12.65
CA ALA A 371 -3.07 -9.21 13.51
C ALA A 371 -3.52 -10.45 12.75
N GLU A 372 -2.81 -11.55 12.94
CA GLU A 372 -3.14 -12.83 12.32
C GLU A 372 -3.03 -13.99 13.31
N ARG A 373 -3.82 -15.03 13.06
CA ARG A 373 -3.73 -16.32 13.74
C ARG A 373 -3.86 -17.42 12.70
N ASP A 374 -2.90 -18.36 12.69
CA ASP A 374 -2.87 -19.49 11.76
C ASP A 374 -2.97 -19.08 10.27
N GLY A 375 -2.33 -17.96 9.91
CA GLY A 375 -2.34 -17.43 8.54
C GLY A 375 -3.65 -16.74 8.13
N LEU A 376 -4.55 -16.48 9.08
CA LEU A 376 -5.80 -15.75 8.84
C LEU A 376 -5.78 -14.40 9.58
N GLY A 377 -6.03 -13.33 8.83
CA GLY A 377 -6.16 -11.99 9.36
C GLY A 377 -7.38 -11.84 10.27
N LEU A 378 -7.19 -11.06 11.34
CA LEU A 378 -8.18 -10.78 12.36
C LEU A 378 -8.69 -9.34 12.20
N ASP A 379 -9.96 -9.13 12.55
CA ASP A 379 -10.49 -7.78 12.74
C ASP A 379 -9.81 -7.15 13.97
N LEU A 380 -9.21 -5.98 13.79
CA LEU A 380 -8.54 -5.25 14.87
C LEU A 380 -9.54 -4.56 15.80
N GLU A 381 -9.26 -4.62 17.09
CA GLU A 381 -9.98 -3.87 18.12
C GLU A 381 -8.98 -3.07 18.96
N PHE A 382 -9.29 -1.80 19.20
CA PHE A 382 -8.45 -0.89 19.99
C PHE A 382 -9.24 -0.42 21.23
N THR A 383 -8.64 -0.57 22.41
CA THR A 383 -9.20 -0.20 23.73
C THR A 383 -9.44 1.30 23.88
N ASP A 384 -8.57 2.10 23.28
CA ASP A 384 -8.58 3.57 23.27
C ASP A 384 -9.35 4.15 22.06
N LEU A 385 -9.82 3.29 21.15
CA LEU A 385 -10.62 3.68 19.99
C LEU A 385 -11.79 2.69 19.79
N PRO A 386 -12.96 2.93 20.42
CA PRO A 386 -14.15 2.06 20.28
C PRO A 386 -14.81 2.15 18.89
N GLU A 387 -14.15 2.83 17.95
CA GLU A 387 -14.70 3.21 16.67
C GLU A 387 -14.42 2.17 15.58
N ARG A 388 -15.25 2.14 14.53
CA ARG A 388 -15.07 1.22 13.40
C ARG A 388 -13.87 1.63 12.53
N LEU A 389 -13.08 0.66 12.10
CA LEU A 389 -11.86 0.86 11.33
C LEU A 389 -12.14 0.64 9.83
N TYR A 390 -12.32 1.71 9.07
CA TYR A 390 -12.61 1.64 7.64
C TYR A 390 -11.95 2.77 6.84
N ARG A 391 -11.67 2.50 5.56
CA ARG A 391 -11.12 3.49 4.62
C ARG A 391 -11.93 4.77 4.60
N GLY A 392 -11.27 5.91 4.73
CA GLY A 392 -11.93 7.22 4.77
C GLY A 392 -12.13 7.78 6.17
N ARG A 393 -11.87 6.99 7.22
CA ARG A 393 -11.99 7.45 8.60
C ARG A 393 -10.75 8.25 9.02
N THR A 394 -11.00 9.35 9.73
CA THR A 394 -9.96 10.06 10.50
C THR A 394 -10.05 9.61 11.96
N ILE A 395 -8.90 9.23 12.52
CA ILE A 395 -8.69 8.87 13.92
C ILE A 395 -7.97 10.03 14.61
N ARG A 396 -8.36 10.34 15.84
CA ARG A 396 -7.64 11.25 16.73
C ARG A 396 -7.30 10.47 17.99
N ALA A 397 -6.01 10.26 18.23
CA ALA A 397 -5.48 9.47 19.34
C ALA A 397 -4.46 10.26 20.14
#